data_AF-A0A3B9EWD3-F1
#
_entry.id   AF-A0A3B9EWD3-F1
#
_cell.length_a   1.000
_cell.length_b   1.000
_cell.length_c   1.000
_cell.angle_alpha   90.00
_cell.angle_beta   90.00
_cell.angle_gamma   90.00
#
_symmetry.space_group_name_H-M   'P 1'
#
loop_
_entity.id
_entity.type
_entity.pdbx_description
1 polymer ?
#
loop_
_entity_poly.entity_id
_entity_poly.type
_entity_poly.pdbx_seq_one_letter_code
_entity_poly.pdbx_strand_id
1 'polypeptide(L)'
;FPIDFTYFTISAFELGAVADLHWNELLGISEPWDLYSGISANYYLLSASDGDEIITAGDEKLRFCLRSGVRYFFSDQFGTLLEFALLGEYIAVAKIGITYVLP
;
A
#
# COMPACT_ATOMS: atom_id res chain seq x y z
N PHE A 1 27.83 32.43 12.65
CA PHE A 1 26.78 31.58 13.21
C PHE A 1 26.84 30.24 12.49
N PRO A 2 27.18 29.11 13.14
CA PRO A 2 27.02 27.82 12.50
C PRO A 2 25.53 27.51 12.40
N ILE A 3 25.10 26.93 11.28
CA ILE A 3 23.76 26.40 11.09
C ILE A 3 23.85 24.94 11.49
N ASP A 4 23.22 24.57 12.60
CA ASP A 4 23.05 23.17 12.96
C ASP A 4 21.90 22.58 12.15
N PHE A 5 22.17 21.51 11.43
CA PHE A 5 21.17 20.76 10.69
C PHE A 5 20.61 19.65 11.59
N THR A 6 19.32 19.72 11.85
CA THR A 6 18.54 18.70 12.55
C THR A 6 18.18 17.58 11.57
N TYR A 7 18.51 16.32 11.88
CA TYR A 7 18.37 15.18 10.96
C TYR A 7 17.24 14.26 11.41
N PHE A 8 16.12 14.29 10.69
CA PHE A 8 14.99 13.39 10.95
C PHE A 8 15.08 12.12 10.09
N THR A 9 15.02 10.97 10.75
CA THR A 9 14.78 9.67 10.11
C THR A 9 13.34 9.24 10.39
N ILE A 10 12.58 8.96 9.33
CA ILE A 10 11.20 8.46 9.41
C ILE A 10 11.17 7.04 8.89
N SER A 11 10.62 6.12 9.69
CA SER A 11 10.42 4.73 9.32
C SER A 11 8.95 4.36 9.53
N ALA A 12 8.38 3.69 8.53
CA ALA A 12 7.01 3.20 8.57
C ALA A 12 7.01 1.70 8.29
N PHE A 13 6.25 0.96 9.08
CA PHE A 13 6.01 -0.46 8.89
C PHE A 13 4.51 -0.73 8.90
N GLU A 14 4.04 -1.51 7.93
CA GLU A 14 2.64 -1.90 7.82
C GLU A 14 2.55 -3.42 7.68
N LEU A 15 1.67 -4.03 8.46
CA LEU A 15 1.33 -5.44 8.37
C LEU A 15 -0.19 -5.56 8.38
N GLY A 16 -0.78 -6.34 7.49
CA GLY A 16 -2.22 -6.50 7.47
C GLY A 16 -2.72 -7.67 6.66
N ALA A 17 -4.03 -7.80 6.67
CA ALA A 17 -4.77 -8.75 5.87
C ALA A 17 -5.59 -8.02 4.80
N VAL A 18 -5.74 -8.68 3.65
CA VAL A 18 -6.40 -8.14 2.46
C VAL A 18 -7.37 -9.19 1.94
N ALA A 19 -8.55 -8.75 1.54
CA ALA A 19 -9.51 -9.56 0.80
C ALA A 19 -9.89 -8.83 -0.49
N ASP A 20 -9.52 -9.41 -1.62
CA ASP A 20 -9.77 -8.86 -2.95
C ASP A 20 -10.82 -9.71 -3.69
N LEU A 21 -11.75 -9.03 -4.36
CA LEU A 21 -12.66 -9.62 -5.32
C LEU A 21 -12.19 -9.25 -6.74
N HIS A 22 -12.04 -10.26 -7.58
CA HIS A 22 -11.62 -10.12 -8.97
C HIS A 22 -12.83 -10.10 -9.90
N TRP A 23 -12.93 -9.06 -10.73
CA TRP A 23 -14.11 -8.78 -11.54
C TRP A 23 -14.08 -9.40 -12.93
N ASN A 24 -13.01 -10.11 -13.27
CA ASN A 24 -12.74 -10.61 -14.61
C ASN A 24 -13.90 -11.43 -15.20
N GLU A 25 -14.38 -12.43 -14.47
CA GLU A 25 -15.49 -13.27 -14.93
C GLU A 25 -16.79 -12.49 -15.04
N LEU A 26 -17.08 -11.60 -14.08
CA LEU A 26 -18.31 -10.83 -14.04
C LEU A 26 -18.39 -9.78 -15.17
N LEU A 27 -17.26 -9.15 -15.52
CA LEU A 27 -17.17 -8.10 -16.52
C LEU A 27 -16.71 -8.60 -17.90
N GLY A 28 -16.42 -9.90 -18.03
CA GLY A 28 -15.89 -10.49 -19.26
C GLY A 28 -14.49 -9.98 -19.64
N ILE A 29 -13.68 -9.57 -18.65
CA ILE A 29 -12.31 -9.12 -18.87
C ILE A 29 -11.41 -10.35 -19.01
N SER A 30 -10.86 -10.56 -20.20
CA SER A 30 -9.85 -11.59 -20.45
C SER A 30 -8.46 -11.12 -20.03
N GLU A 31 -7.55 -12.08 -19.87
CA GLU A 31 -6.10 -11.79 -19.85
C GLU A 31 -5.72 -10.87 -21.02
N PRO A 32 -4.76 -9.95 -20.84
CA PRO A 32 -3.78 -9.84 -19.73
C PRO A 32 -4.22 -8.97 -18.54
N TRP A 33 -5.45 -8.47 -18.54
CA TRP A 33 -5.91 -7.51 -17.53
C TRP A 33 -6.57 -8.21 -16.35
N ASP A 34 -6.28 -7.78 -15.13
CA ASP A 34 -6.94 -8.22 -13.91
C ASP A 34 -7.45 -6.99 -13.15
N LEU A 35 -8.77 -6.87 -13.01
CA LEU A 35 -9.40 -5.76 -12.31
C LEU A 35 -9.96 -6.26 -10.99
N TYR A 36 -9.58 -5.59 -9.90
CA TYR A 36 -9.99 -6.00 -8.56
C TYR A 36 -10.43 -4.83 -7.70
N SER A 37 -11.24 -5.15 -6.70
CA SER A 37 -11.50 -4.27 -5.57
C SER A 37 -11.59 -5.09 -4.30
N GLY A 38 -11.20 -4.48 -3.19
CA GLY A 38 -11.09 -5.20 -1.94
C GLY A 38 -11.14 -4.31 -0.74
N ILE A 39 -10.99 -4.96 0.41
CA ILE A 39 -10.84 -4.31 1.69
C ILE A 39 -9.55 -4.81 2.35
N SER A 40 -8.94 -3.97 3.18
CA SER A 40 -7.80 -4.39 4.00
C SER A 40 -7.92 -3.88 5.42
N ALA A 41 -7.40 -4.66 6.35
CA ALA A 41 -7.21 -4.27 7.74
C ALA A 41 -5.70 -4.37 8.05
N ASN A 42 -5.07 -3.23 8.29
CA ASN A 42 -3.63 -3.12 8.46
C ASN A 42 -3.28 -2.49 9.80
N TYR A 43 -2.29 -3.04 10.48
CA TYR A 43 -1.64 -2.42 11.62
C TYR A 43 -0.44 -1.62 11.12
N TYR A 44 -0.38 -0.34 11.47
CA TYR A 44 0.64 0.59 11.02
C TYR A 44 1.46 1.12 12.18
N LEU A 45 2.78 1.04 12.05
CA LEU A 45 3.77 1.51 13.00
C LEU A 45 4.58 2.64 12.33
N LEU A 46 4.61 3.82 12.96
CA LEU A 46 5.40 4.96 12.51
C LEU A 46 6.43 5.31 13.60
N SER A 47 7.68 5.48 13.20
CA SER A 47 8.75 5.91 14.08
C SER A 47 9.49 7.08 13.44
N ALA A 48 9.74 8.12 14.24
CA ALA A 48 10.54 9.27 13.84
C ALA A 48 11.69 9.43 14.85
N SER A 49 12.91 9.66 14.38
CA SER A 49 14.06 9.92 15.25
C SER A 49 14.82 11.13 14.76
N ASP A 50 15.28 11.95 15.71
CA ASP A 50 16.05 13.17 15.45
C ASP A 50 17.52 13.04 15.94
N GLY A 51 18.09 11.84 15.82
CA GLY A 51 19.49 11.56 16.19
C GLY A 51 19.75 11.31 17.68
N ASP A 52 19.04 11.98 18.59
CA ASP A 52 19.23 11.82 20.06
C ASP A 52 18.12 11.03 20.77
N GLU A 53 16.90 11.01 20.21
CA GLU A 53 15.76 10.29 20.80
C GLU A 53 14.94 9.60 19.69
N ILE A 54 14.48 8.38 19.96
CA ILE A 54 13.44 7.74 19.13
C ILE A 54 12.12 8.25 19.67
N ILE A 55 11.53 9.20 18.96
CA ILE A 55 10.15 9.59 19.20
C ILE A 55 9.30 8.55 18.46
N THR A 56 8.87 7.53 19.18
CA THR A 56 7.77 6.69 18.69
C THR A 56 6.59 7.64 18.51
N ALA A 57 6.32 8.01 17.26
CA ALA A 57 5.16 8.82 16.90
C ALA A 57 3.95 7.90 17.09
N GLY A 58 3.53 7.79 18.36
CA GLY A 58 2.60 6.83 18.89
C GLY A 58 1.24 6.95 18.22
N ASP A 59 1.07 6.21 17.15
CA ASP A 59 -0.21 6.03 16.51
C ASP A 59 -0.27 4.62 15.91
N GLU A 60 -0.14 3.64 16.81
CA GLU A 60 -0.51 2.25 16.57
C GLU A 60 -1.99 2.20 16.20
N LYS A 61 -2.27 2.39 14.91
CA LYS A 61 -3.64 2.49 14.41
C LYS A 61 -3.93 1.30 13.53
N LEU A 62 -4.95 0.55 13.94
CA LEU A 62 -5.64 -0.34 13.01
C LEU A 62 -6.30 0.52 11.94
N ARG A 63 -5.96 0.24 10.69
CA ARG A 63 -6.37 0.99 9.50
C ARG A 63 -7.20 0.10 8.60
N PHE A 64 -8.43 0.51 8.36
CA PHE A 64 -9.28 -0.11 7.35
C PHE A 64 -9.20 0.70 6.07
N CYS A 65 -8.97 0.00 4.96
CA CYS A 65 -8.92 0.62 3.64
C CYS A 65 -9.89 -0.06 2.70
N LEU A 66 -10.56 0.75 1.87
CA LEU A 66 -11.18 0.29 0.64
C LEU A 66 -10.14 0.38 -0.47
N ARG A 67 -10.07 -0.61 -1.34
CA ARG A 67 -9.05 -0.71 -2.39
C ARG A 67 -9.70 -1.03 -3.72
N SER A 68 -9.15 -0.46 -4.79
CA SER A 68 -9.45 -0.87 -6.15
C SER A 68 -8.18 -0.73 -6.98
N GLY A 69 -7.98 -1.66 -7.91
CA GLY A 69 -6.76 -1.68 -8.69
C GLY A 69 -6.89 -2.48 -9.95
N VAL A 70 -5.91 -2.28 -10.82
CA VAL A 70 -5.76 -2.98 -12.08
C VAL A 70 -4.34 -3.55 -12.16
N ARG A 71 -4.22 -4.77 -12.67
CA ARG A 71 -2.95 -5.39 -13.02
C ARG A 71 -2.93 -5.70 -14.51
N TYR A 72 -1.75 -5.57 -15.10
CA TYR A 72 -1.49 -5.93 -16.49
C TYR A 72 -0.35 -6.94 -16.54
N PHE A 73 -0.64 -8.17 -16.94
CA PHE A 73 0.33 -9.26 -17.03
C PHE A 73 0.99 -9.27 -18.41
N PHE A 74 2.28 -8.96 -18.46
CA PHE A 74 3.07 -9.03 -19.69
C PHE A 74 3.77 -10.38 -19.88
N SER A 75 3.65 -11.27 -18.88
CA SER A 75 3.93 -12.70 -18.96
C SER A 75 3.05 -13.46 -17.97
N ASP A 76 3.06 -14.79 -18.03
CA ASP A 76 2.31 -15.67 -17.12
C ASP A 76 2.66 -15.45 -15.63
N GLN A 77 3.82 -14.86 -15.35
CA GLN A 77 4.33 -14.66 -14.00
C GLN A 77 4.49 -13.19 -13.62
N PHE A 78 4.73 -12.29 -14.56
CA PHE A 78 5.03 -10.89 -14.27
C PHE A 78 3.95 -9.95 -14.79
N GLY A 79 3.62 -8.97 -13.97
CA GLY A 79 2.71 -7.90 -14.35
C GLY A 79 3.05 -6.57 -13.69
N THR A 80 2.45 -5.50 -14.18
CA THR A 80 2.41 -4.21 -13.50
C THR A 80 1.14 -4.10 -12.66
N LEU A 81 1.18 -3.26 -11.64
CA LEU A 81 0.07 -3.00 -10.72
C LEU A 81 -0.13 -1.49 -10.61
N LEU A 82 -1.40 -1.06 -10.69
CA LEU A 82 -1.85 0.25 -10.26
C LEU A 82 -3.01 0.07 -9.28
N GLU A 83 -2.90 0.62 -8.08
CA GLU A 83 -3.89 0.51 -7.01
C GLU A 83 -4.21 1.88 -6.42
N PHE A 84 -5.48 2.10 -6.13
CA PHE A 84 -5.99 3.19 -5.33
C PHE A 84 -6.57 2.64 -4.03
N ALA A 85 -6.18 3.23 -2.91
CA ALA A 85 -6.68 2.87 -1.59
C ALA A 85 -7.25 4.11 -0.91
N LEU A 86 -8.47 4.00 -0.38
CA LEU A 86 -9.08 5.00 0.49
C LEU A 86 -8.88 4.55 1.93
N LEU A 87 -8.24 5.38 2.73
CA LEU A 87 -7.95 5.18 4.13
C LEU A 87 -8.77 6.18 4.96
N GLY A 88 -9.72 5.67 5.73
CA GLY A 88 -10.63 6.52 6.51
C GLY A 88 -11.40 7.51 5.63
N GLU A 89 -11.68 8.70 6.17
CA GLU A 89 -12.60 9.67 5.56
C GLU A 89 -11.91 10.62 4.55
N TYR A 90 -10.58 10.80 4.61
CA TYR A 90 -9.89 11.88 3.87
C TYR A 90 -8.59 11.51 3.17
N ILE A 91 -8.06 10.29 3.34
CA ILE A 91 -6.76 9.92 2.79
C ILE A 91 -6.95 9.00 1.58
N ALA A 92 -6.47 9.44 0.42
CA ALA A 92 -6.37 8.60 -0.77
C ALA A 92 -4.89 8.33 -1.07
N VAL A 93 -4.57 7.06 -1.32
CA VAL A 93 -3.21 6.60 -1.66
C VAL A 93 -3.27 5.94 -3.03
N ALA A 94 -2.33 6.30 -3.90
CA ALA A 94 -2.08 5.60 -5.15
C ALA A 94 -0.78 4.80 -5.03
N LYS A 95 -0.78 3.54 -5.47
CA LYS A 95 0.38 2.67 -5.53
C LYS A 95 0.58 2.22 -6.96
N ILE A 96 1.82 2.24 -7.42
CA ILE A 96 2.25 1.64 -8.69
C ILE A 96 3.37 0.66 -8.38
N GLY A 97 3.41 -0.48 -9.08
CA GLY A 97 4.43 -1.49 -8.82
C GLY A 97 4.46 -2.61 -9.84
N ILE A 98 5.23 -3.64 -9.49
CA ILE A 98 5.36 -4.90 -10.21
C ILE A 98 4.78 -6.01 -9.34
N THR A 99 4.06 -6.93 -9.96
CA THR A 99 3.59 -8.17 -9.33
C THR A 99 4.30 -9.36 -9.95
N TYR A 100 4.58 -10.36 -9.12
CA TYR A 100 5.11 -11.65 -9.54
C TYR A 100 4.21 -12.76 -8.96
N VAL A 101 3.69 -13.61 -9.83
CA VAL A 101 2.86 -14.76 -9.48
C VAL A 101 3.75 -15.99 -9.45
N LEU A 102 3.68 -16.73 -8.34
CA LEU A 102 4.42 -17.97 -8.18
C LEU A 102 3.86 -19.04 -9.15
N PRO A 103 4.75 -19.85 -9.75
CA PRO A 103 4.36 -20.98 -10.59
C PRO A 103 3.70 -22.11 -9.78
#